data_AF-A0A3P7DWZ2-F1
#
_entry.id   AF-A0A3P7DWZ2-F1
#
_cell.length_a   1.000
_cell.length_b   1.000
_cell.length_c   1.000
_cell.angle_alpha   90.00
_cell.angle_beta   90.00
_cell.angle_gamma   90.00
#
_symmetry.space_group_name_H-M   'P 1'
#
loop_
_entity.id
_entity.type
_entity.pdbx_description
1 polymer ?
#
loop_
_entity_poly.entity_id
_entity_poly.type
_entity_poly.pdbx_seq_one_letter_code
_entity_poly.pdbx_strand_id
1 'polypeptide(L)'
;MQRSYSLILLGITNAETIDLIFPNWLSRAFIENSNDIAYRPYDLNMPSSLLRRPIAHYQADSPITEHGKICAALIGRGILLANYQPKIIFTSPELRCIQTANSIQRSLNIGNWSICVEPSLAEYTGFRDNSQKYWLTIAQLQKQGILSSDQIYMPLLKLEQLPKIETPQEFINRLQRFYEHIIVNFKDR
;
A
#
# COMPACT_ATOMS: atom_id res chain seq x y z
N MET A 1 5.21 -28.78 -10.06
CA MET A 1 4.14 -28.60 -9.05
C MET A 1 2.86 -28.27 -9.80
N GLN A 2 1.79 -29.04 -9.65
CA GLN A 2 0.54 -28.81 -10.38
C GLN A 2 -0.56 -28.46 -9.38
N ARG A 3 -1.10 -27.24 -9.48
CA ARG A 3 -2.25 -26.79 -8.70
C ARG A 3 -3.52 -27.39 -9.30
N SER A 4 -4.48 -27.79 -8.46
CA SER A 4 -5.72 -28.48 -8.89
C SER A 4 -6.78 -27.56 -9.51
N TYR A 5 -6.59 -26.24 -9.45
CA TYR A 5 -7.50 -25.23 -9.96
C TYR A 5 -6.75 -23.99 -10.45
N SER A 6 -7.38 -23.25 -11.36
CA SER A 6 -6.84 -22.01 -11.92
C SER A 6 -6.70 -20.93 -10.86
N LEU A 7 -5.54 -20.26 -10.84
CA LEU A 7 -5.28 -19.07 -10.04
C LEU A 7 -5.00 -17.90 -10.98
N ILE A 8 -5.67 -16.78 -10.75
CA ILE A 8 -5.41 -15.53 -11.47
C ILE A 8 -4.83 -14.54 -10.47
N LEU A 9 -3.65 -14.02 -10.79
CA LEU A 9 -2.99 -12.96 -10.04
C LEU A 9 -3.01 -11.69 -10.88
N LEU A 10 -3.48 -10.60 -10.28
CA LEU A 10 -3.48 -9.28 -10.90
C LEU A 10 -2.34 -8.46 -10.27
N GLY A 11 -1.32 -8.16 -11.04
CA GLY A 11 -0.22 -7.28 -10.63
C GLY A 11 -0.61 -5.81 -10.83
N ILE A 12 -0.55 -5.00 -9.77
CA ILE A 12 -0.94 -3.59 -9.80
C ILE A 12 0.16 -2.77 -9.10
N THR A 13 0.67 -1.76 -9.78
CA THR A 13 1.60 -0.77 -9.20
C THR A 13 0.81 0.28 -8.39
N ASN A 14 1.48 1.05 -7.53
CA ASN A 14 0.80 2.12 -6.81
C ASN A 14 0.22 3.18 -7.75
N ALA A 15 -0.82 3.87 -7.27
CA ALA A 15 -1.39 5.03 -7.93
C ALA A 15 -0.50 6.28 -7.80
N GLU A 16 -0.89 7.36 -8.48
CA GLU A 16 -0.26 8.68 -8.44
C GLU A 16 -0.06 9.19 -7.00
N THR A 17 1.16 9.64 -6.68
CA THR A 17 1.53 10.12 -5.35
C THR A 17 1.56 11.65 -5.27
N ILE A 18 1.28 12.18 -4.07
CA ILE A 18 1.23 13.63 -3.87
C ILE A 18 2.59 14.31 -4.09
N ASP A 19 3.69 13.65 -3.73
CA ASP A 19 5.05 14.19 -3.86
C ASP A 19 5.51 14.27 -5.31
N LEU A 20 5.01 13.39 -6.18
CA LEU A 20 5.26 13.46 -7.61
C LEU A 20 4.57 14.66 -8.25
N ILE A 21 3.30 14.90 -7.89
CA ILE A 21 2.48 15.97 -8.49
C ILE A 21 2.77 17.32 -7.86
N PHE A 22 3.09 17.32 -6.56
CA PHE A 22 3.29 18.51 -5.76
C PHE A 22 4.59 18.40 -4.95
N PRO A 23 5.78 18.55 -5.55
CA PRO A 23 7.06 18.29 -4.87
C PRO A 23 7.27 19.05 -3.55
N ASN A 24 6.72 20.26 -3.42
CA ASN A 24 6.83 21.11 -2.24
C ASN A 24 5.60 21.05 -1.31
N TRP A 25 4.74 20.03 -1.46
CA TRP A 25 3.45 19.99 -0.78
C TRP A 25 3.55 20.06 0.74
N LEU A 26 4.57 19.46 1.36
CA LEU A 26 4.74 19.49 2.81
C LEU A 26 4.88 20.93 3.33
N SER A 27 5.67 21.76 2.65
CA SER A 27 5.88 23.16 3.04
C SER A 27 4.68 24.06 2.80
N ARG A 28 3.82 23.70 1.84
CA ARG A 28 2.69 24.52 1.39
C ARG A 28 1.36 24.13 2.03
N ALA A 29 1.19 22.85 2.32
CA ALA A 29 -0.04 22.29 2.85
C ALA A 29 -0.10 22.32 4.37
N PHE A 30 1.05 22.35 5.05
CA PHE A 30 1.10 22.48 6.50
C PHE A 30 1.42 23.93 6.84
N ILE A 31 0.40 24.66 7.28
CA ILE A 31 0.55 26.05 7.71
C ILE A 31 0.69 26.04 9.23
N GLU A 32 1.81 26.58 9.72
CA GLU A 32 2.00 26.88 11.14
C GLU A 32 1.03 28.01 11.52
N ASN A 33 0.01 27.71 12.31
CA ASN A 33 -0.74 28.74 13.02
C ASN A 33 -0.23 28.82 14.45
N SER A 34 -0.56 29.91 15.15
CA SER A 34 0.00 30.30 16.45
C SER A 34 0.10 29.21 17.53
N ASN A 35 -0.67 28.12 17.46
CA ASN A 35 -0.60 26.99 18.39
C ASN A 35 -0.73 25.57 17.74
N ASP A 36 -0.82 25.44 16.41
CA ASP A 36 -0.96 24.11 15.77
C ASP A 36 -0.54 24.12 14.28
N ILE A 37 0.02 22.99 13.81
CA ILE A 37 0.36 22.76 12.40
C ILE A 37 -0.77 21.95 11.77
N ALA A 38 -1.67 22.62 11.06
CA ALA A 38 -2.82 21.99 10.42
C ALA A 38 -2.55 21.70 8.94
N TYR A 39 -2.95 20.50 8.49
CA TYR A 39 -3.00 20.17 7.07
C TYR A 39 -4.13 20.92 6.37
N ARG A 40 -3.80 21.65 5.31
CA ARG A 40 -4.70 22.43 4.46
C ARG A 40 -4.34 22.16 2.99
N PRO A 41 -5.09 21.28 2.29
CA PRO A 41 -4.88 21.07 0.87
C PRO A 41 -5.16 22.37 0.11
N TYR A 42 -4.28 22.74 -0.83
CA TYR A 42 -4.42 23.94 -1.66
C TYR A 42 -4.86 23.61 -3.10
N ASP A 43 -5.01 22.32 -3.42
CA ASP A 43 -5.44 21.82 -4.72
C ASP A 43 -6.44 20.68 -4.49
N LEU A 44 -7.45 20.57 -5.35
CA LEU A 44 -8.51 19.55 -5.23
C LEU A 44 -7.99 18.12 -5.46
N ASN A 45 -6.85 17.96 -6.14
CA ASN A 45 -6.21 16.67 -6.31
C ASN A 45 -5.41 16.23 -5.06
N MET A 46 -5.19 17.12 -4.09
CA MET A 46 -4.56 16.72 -2.82
C MET A 46 -5.56 15.97 -1.93
N PRO A 47 -5.11 15.00 -1.11
CA PRO A 47 -5.97 14.31 -0.17
C PRO A 47 -6.78 15.31 0.67
N SER A 48 -8.09 15.12 0.79
CA SER A 48 -8.92 15.96 1.67
C SER A 48 -8.52 15.87 3.15
N SER A 49 -7.96 14.72 3.55
CA SER A 49 -7.39 14.47 4.87
C SER A 49 -6.23 13.50 4.77
N LEU A 50 -5.39 13.52 5.80
CA LEU A 50 -4.21 12.67 5.92
C LEU A 50 -4.35 11.69 7.08
N LEU A 51 -3.65 10.56 6.96
CA LEU A 51 -3.52 9.61 8.04
C LEU A 51 -2.78 10.22 9.24
N ARG A 52 -3.16 9.88 10.46
CA ARG A 52 -2.49 10.47 11.63
C ARG A 52 -1.09 9.83 11.80
N ARG A 53 -0.04 10.63 11.60
CA ARG A 53 1.38 10.29 11.81
C ARG A 53 2.23 11.57 11.90
N PRO A 54 3.49 11.51 12.37
CA PRO A 54 4.38 12.66 12.31
C PRO A 54 4.54 13.19 10.89
N ILE A 55 4.42 14.51 10.72
CA ILE A 55 4.40 15.17 9.40
C ILE A 55 5.68 14.85 8.61
N ALA A 56 6.84 14.91 9.25
CA ALA A 56 8.13 14.65 8.62
C ALA A 56 8.22 13.25 7.97
N HIS A 57 7.46 12.27 8.47
CA HIS A 57 7.50 10.92 7.91
C HIS A 57 6.93 10.89 6.48
N TYR A 58 6.04 11.82 6.12
CA TYR A 58 5.45 11.87 4.78
C TYR A 58 6.45 12.19 3.67
N GLN A 59 7.61 12.76 4.01
CA GLN A 59 8.66 13.05 3.05
C GLN A 59 9.25 11.76 2.45
N ALA A 60 9.33 10.69 3.25
CA ALA A 60 9.91 9.42 2.83
C ALA A 60 8.85 8.38 2.42
N ASP A 61 7.58 8.63 2.72
CA ASP A 61 6.49 7.69 2.48
C ASP A 61 5.17 8.46 2.36
N SER A 62 4.95 8.98 1.16
CA SER A 62 3.87 9.89 0.81
C SER A 62 2.54 9.17 0.55
N PRO A 63 1.39 9.86 0.73
CA PRO A 63 0.09 9.34 0.31
C PRO A 63 -0.12 9.45 -1.21
N ILE A 64 -1.14 8.75 -1.70
CA ILE A 64 -1.66 8.96 -3.06
C ILE A 64 -2.58 10.18 -3.14
N THR A 65 -2.71 10.77 -4.32
CA THR A 65 -3.61 11.89 -4.64
C THR A 65 -5.08 11.47 -4.64
N GLU A 66 -6.03 12.42 -4.67
CA GLU A 66 -7.45 12.12 -4.87
C GLU A 66 -7.68 11.48 -6.26
N HIS A 67 -7.00 11.95 -7.30
CA HIS A 67 -6.98 11.30 -8.61
C HIS A 67 -6.48 9.86 -8.52
N GLY A 68 -5.39 9.62 -7.81
CA GLY A 68 -4.85 8.28 -7.58
C GLY A 68 -5.86 7.35 -6.90
N LYS A 69 -6.60 7.84 -5.89
CA LYS A 69 -7.67 7.07 -5.24
C LYS A 69 -8.80 6.72 -6.23
N ILE A 70 -9.22 7.68 -7.05
CA ILE A 70 -10.27 7.48 -8.06
C ILE A 70 -9.82 6.47 -9.11
N CYS A 71 -8.61 6.59 -9.64
CA CYS A 71 -8.05 5.64 -10.59
C CYS A 71 -7.99 4.22 -10.02
N ALA A 72 -7.49 4.06 -8.80
CA ALA A 72 -7.46 2.76 -8.12
C ALA A 72 -8.87 2.18 -7.94
N ALA A 73 -9.86 3.02 -7.60
CA ALA A 73 -11.25 2.60 -7.52
C ALA A 73 -11.80 2.14 -8.89
N LEU A 74 -11.51 2.87 -9.97
CA LEU A 74 -11.89 2.48 -11.33
C LEU A 74 -11.26 1.17 -11.77
N ILE A 75 -10.00 0.90 -11.40
CA ILE A 75 -9.36 -0.41 -11.62
C ILE A 75 -10.14 -1.51 -10.90
N GLY A 76 -10.50 -1.32 -9.63
CA GLY A 76 -11.35 -2.26 -8.90
C GLY A 76 -12.68 -2.55 -9.60
N ARG A 77 -13.35 -1.52 -10.13
CA ARG A 77 -14.58 -1.70 -10.92
C ARG A 77 -14.32 -2.44 -12.23
N GLY A 78 -13.23 -2.12 -12.93
CA GLY A 78 -12.83 -2.80 -14.17
C GLY A 78 -12.57 -4.30 -13.96
N ILE A 79 -11.96 -4.66 -12.84
CA ILE A 79 -11.76 -6.06 -12.42
C ILE A 79 -13.10 -6.80 -12.30
N LEU A 80 -14.10 -6.20 -11.62
CA LEU A 80 -15.44 -6.78 -11.50
C LEU A 80 -16.15 -6.89 -12.85
N LEU A 81 -16.06 -5.86 -13.69
CA LEU A 81 -16.67 -5.85 -15.03
C LEU A 81 -16.06 -6.91 -15.96
N ALA A 82 -14.79 -7.24 -15.75
CA ALA A 82 -14.11 -8.35 -16.41
C ALA A 82 -14.45 -9.73 -15.81
N ASN A 83 -15.43 -9.79 -14.89
CA ASN A 83 -15.87 -11.00 -14.18
C ASN A 83 -14.81 -11.65 -13.28
N TYR A 84 -13.81 -10.89 -12.84
CA TYR A 84 -12.88 -11.35 -11.80
C TYR A 84 -13.39 -10.95 -10.42
N GLN A 85 -13.24 -11.83 -9.44
CA GLN A 85 -13.68 -11.59 -8.06
C GLN A 85 -12.55 -11.85 -7.05
N PRO A 86 -11.50 -10.99 -7.00
CA PRO A 86 -10.43 -11.16 -6.03
C PRO A 86 -10.98 -11.14 -4.60
N LYS A 87 -10.49 -12.07 -3.77
CA LYS A 87 -10.88 -12.18 -2.36
C LYS A 87 -9.83 -11.62 -1.40
N ILE A 88 -8.59 -11.52 -1.87
CA ILE A 88 -7.43 -11.08 -1.08
C ILE A 88 -6.60 -10.12 -1.93
N ILE A 89 -6.07 -9.08 -1.29
CA ILE A 89 -5.16 -8.11 -1.88
C ILE A 89 -3.88 -8.12 -1.06
N PHE A 90 -2.79 -8.61 -1.63
CA PHE A 90 -1.47 -8.44 -1.06
C PHE A 90 -0.94 -7.08 -1.47
N THR A 91 -0.41 -6.32 -0.52
CA THR A 91 0.14 -4.99 -0.77
C THR A 91 1.48 -4.85 -0.11
N SER A 92 2.37 -4.09 -0.74
CA SER A 92 3.63 -3.72 -0.12
C SER A 92 3.39 -2.69 1.01
N PRO A 93 4.33 -2.52 1.95
CA PRO A 93 4.06 -1.73 3.16
C PRO A 93 4.08 -0.20 2.96
N GLU A 94 4.52 0.29 1.81
CA GLU A 94 4.53 1.72 1.48
C GLU A 94 3.10 2.26 1.48
N LEU A 95 2.90 3.45 2.05
CA LEU A 95 1.59 4.07 2.24
C LEU A 95 0.82 4.19 0.92
N ARG A 96 1.52 4.56 -0.15
CA ARG A 96 0.94 4.66 -1.49
C ARG A 96 0.33 3.33 -1.98
N CYS A 97 0.98 2.20 -1.68
CA CYS A 97 0.51 0.87 -2.06
C CYS A 97 -0.68 0.45 -1.20
N ILE A 98 -0.61 0.73 0.10
CA ILE A 98 -1.72 0.48 1.04
C ILE A 98 -2.98 1.27 0.64
N GLN A 99 -2.84 2.56 0.32
CA GLN A 99 -3.98 3.39 -0.09
C GLN A 99 -4.55 2.97 -1.44
N THR A 100 -3.69 2.56 -2.38
CA THR A 100 -4.12 1.99 -3.67
C THR A 100 -4.94 0.72 -3.43
N ALA A 101 -4.42 -0.21 -2.62
CA ALA A 101 -5.11 -1.44 -2.24
C ALA A 101 -6.45 -1.18 -1.54
N ASN A 102 -6.50 -0.22 -0.61
CA ASN A 102 -7.73 0.17 0.09
C ASN A 102 -8.80 0.76 -0.87
N SER A 103 -8.41 1.56 -1.86
CA SER A 103 -9.36 2.06 -2.87
C SER A 103 -9.90 0.95 -3.79
N ILE A 104 -9.05 -0.02 -4.16
CA ILE A 104 -9.47 -1.21 -4.91
C ILE A 104 -10.41 -2.06 -4.06
N GLN A 105 -10.02 -2.39 -2.82
CA GLN A 105 -10.82 -3.18 -1.87
C GLN A 105 -12.23 -2.65 -1.70
N ARG A 106 -12.37 -1.32 -1.50
CA ARG A 106 -13.68 -0.68 -1.38
C ARG A 106 -14.52 -0.83 -2.64
N SER A 107 -13.90 -0.71 -3.81
CA SER A 107 -14.59 -0.87 -5.10
C SER A 107 -14.97 -2.33 -5.40
N LEU A 108 -14.20 -3.29 -4.87
CA LEU A 108 -14.52 -4.72 -4.93
C LEU A 108 -15.61 -5.14 -3.95
N ASN A 109 -16.02 -4.28 -3.01
CA ASN A 109 -16.98 -4.57 -1.93
C ASN A 109 -16.59 -5.79 -1.06
N ILE A 110 -15.29 -6.01 -0.86
CA ILE A 110 -14.77 -7.05 0.05
C ILE A 110 -14.39 -6.42 1.39
N GLY A 111 -14.28 -7.19 2.48
CA GLY A 111 -13.90 -6.61 3.79
C GLY A 111 -12.45 -6.14 3.84
N ASN A 112 -12.13 -5.19 4.71
CA ASN A 112 -10.75 -4.69 4.89
C ASN A 112 -9.78 -5.75 5.46
N TRP A 113 -10.28 -6.86 6.02
CA TRP A 113 -9.50 -8.05 6.36
C TRP A 113 -8.83 -8.71 5.13
N SER A 114 -9.30 -8.41 3.92
CA SER A 114 -8.71 -8.92 2.67
C SER A 114 -7.36 -8.28 2.34
N ILE A 115 -7.01 -7.15 2.95
CA ILE A 115 -5.75 -6.44 2.69
C ILE A 115 -4.65 -7.05 3.55
N CYS A 116 -3.66 -7.65 2.90
CA CYS A 116 -2.52 -8.34 3.50
C CYS A 116 -1.25 -7.54 3.23
N VAL A 117 -0.72 -6.84 4.24
CA VAL A 117 0.54 -6.10 4.11
C VAL A 117 1.72 -7.07 4.14
N GLU A 118 2.45 -7.16 3.04
CA GLU A 118 3.53 -8.11 2.82
C GLU A 118 4.87 -7.40 2.54
N PRO A 119 5.81 -7.38 3.52
CA PRO A 119 7.14 -6.82 3.33
C PRO A 119 7.94 -7.48 2.20
N SER A 120 7.68 -8.73 1.84
CA SER A 120 8.31 -9.35 0.66
C SER A 120 8.03 -8.59 -0.64
N LEU A 121 6.96 -7.78 -0.70
CA LEU A 121 6.59 -6.96 -1.86
C LEU A 121 7.17 -5.54 -1.81
N ALA A 122 7.86 -5.14 -0.75
CA ALA A 122 8.48 -3.82 -0.64
C ALA A 122 9.39 -3.52 -1.84
N GLU A 123 9.41 -2.25 -2.27
CA GLU A 123 10.19 -1.78 -3.42
C GLU A 123 11.68 -2.09 -3.28
N TYR A 124 12.45 -2.08 -4.38
CA TYR A 124 13.89 -2.33 -4.31
C TYR A 124 14.61 -1.34 -3.38
N THR A 125 15.56 -1.81 -2.58
CA THR A 125 16.26 -0.98 -1.59
C THR A 125 16.84 0.33 -2.14
N GLY A 126 17.26 0.36 -3.41
CA GLY A 126 17.80 1.55 -4.05
C GLY A 126 16.79 2.68 -4.21
N PHE A 127 15.49 2.39 -4.12
CA PHE A 127 14.40 3.36 -4.15
C PHE A 127 13.85 3.68 -2.75
N ARG A 128 14.11 2.83 -1.74
CA ARG A 128 13.58 3.03 -0.38
C ARG A 128 14.29 4.12 0.41
N ASP A 129 15.60 4.28 0.24
CA ASP A 129 16.44 5.16 1.07
C ASP A 129 16.13 5.07 2.59
N ASN A 130 16.06 3.84 3.11
CA ASN A 130 15.67 3.56 4.51
C ASN A 130 14.27 4.05 4.93
N SER A 131 13.34 4.29 4.01
CA SER A 131 11.96 4.72 4.27
C SER A 131 11.18 3.76 5.17
N GLN A 132 11.60 2.49 5.27
CA GLN A 132 10.90 1.46 6.06
C GLN A 132 10.75 1.78 7.55
N LYS A 133 11.59 2.66 8.10
CA LYS A 133 11.47 3.12 9.49
C LYS A 133 10.32 4.13 9.70
N TYR A 134 9.77 4.68 8.61
CA TYR A 134 8.71 5.67 8.62
C TYR A 134 7.34 5.12 8.18
N TRP A 135 7.30 3.87 7.72
CA TRP A 135 6.05 3.21 7.34
C TRP A 135 5.11 3.08 8.54
N LEU A 136 3.80 3.05 8.25
CA LEU A 136 2.80 2.81 9.27
C LEU A 136 2.84 1.36 9.75
N THR A 137 2.80 1.18 11.06
CA THR A 137 2.65 -0.13 11.69
C THR A 137 1.24 -0.70 11.43
N ILE A 138 1.10 -2.02 11.49
CA ILE A 138 -0.20 -2.70 11.40
C ILE A 138 -1.19 -2.13 12.42
N ALA A 139 -0.75 -1.91 13.67
CA ALA A 139 -1.60 -1.32 14.71
C ALA A 139 -2.08 0.10 14.36
N GLN A 140 -1.23 0.93 13.76
CA GLN A 140 -1.64 2.27 13.30
C GLN A 140 -2.65 2.19 12.15
N LEU A 141 -2.46 1.26 11.20
CA LEU A 141 -3.39 1.04 10.10
C LEU A 141 -4.75 0.53 10.58
N GLN A 142 -4.77 -0.38 11.56
CA GLN A 142 -6.00 -0.86 12.22
C GLN A 142 -6.71 0.26 12.96
N LYS A 143 -5.98 1.05 13.75
CA LYS A 143 -6.54 2.21 14.49
C LYS A 143 -7.20 3.23 13.56
N GLN A 144 -6.74 3.32 12.31
CA GLN A 144 -7.30 4.21 11.29
C GLN A 144 -8.35 3.55 10.40
N GLY A 145 -8.74 2.30 10.68
CA GLY A 145 -9.78 1.56 9.96
C GLY A 145 -9.38 1.05 8.57
N ILE A 146 -8.09 1.16 8.21
CA ILE A 146 -7.59 0.68 6.91
C ILE A 146 -7.50 -0.84 6.90
N LEU A 147 -7.03 -1.43 8.00
CA LEU A 147 -6.97 -2.89 8.18
C LEU A 147 -7.98 -3.33 9.24
N SER A 148 -8.45 -4.56 9.13
CA SER A 148 -9.28 -5.18 10.17
C SER A 148 -8.46 -5.49 11.43
N SER A 149 -9.07 -5.31 12.60
CA SER A 149 -8.58 -5.83 13.88
C SER A 149 -8.85 -7.33 14.05
N ASP A 150 -9.82 -7.88 13.31
CA ASP A 150 -10.42 -9.19 13.57
C ASP A 150 -9.63 -10.32 12.91
N GLN A 151 -8.91 -10.00 11.83
CA GLN A 151 -8.04 -10.93 11.12
C GLN A 151 -6.68 -10.29 10.87
N ILE A 152 -5.63 -10.90 11.40
CA ILE A 152 -4.26 -10.44 11.24
C ILE A 152 -3.57 -11.34 10.21
N TYR A 153 -3.17 -10.76 9.09
CA TYR A 153 -2.30 -11.42 8.13
C TYR A 153 -0.90 -11.62 8.73
N MET A 154 -0.35 -12.84 8.63
CA MET A 154 1.03 -13.13 8.98
C MET A 154 1.90 -13.06 7.73
N PRO A 155 2.81 -12.08 7.61
CA PRO A 155 3.65 -11.94 6.43
C PRO A 155 4.66 -13.07 6.29
N LEU A 156 5.02 -13.40 5.05
CA LEU A 156 6.04 -14.39 4.73
C LEU A 156 7.43 -13.91 5.16
N LEU A 157 7.71 -12.62 4.95
CA LEU A 157 8.92 -11.95 5.41
C LEU A 157 8.51 -10.91 6.45
N LYS A 158 9.02 -11.03 7.68
CA LYS A 158 8.77 -9.99 8.68
C LYS A 158 9.51 -8.70 8.30
N LEU A 159 8.99 -7.56 8.72
CA LEU A 159 9.57 -6.26 8.38
C LEU A 159 11.03 -6.14 8.86
N GLU A 160 11.36 -6.73 10.00
CA GLU A 160 12.73 -6.71 10.56
C GLU A 160 13.71 -7.57 9.75
N GLN A 161 13.20 -8.49 8.94
CA GLN A 161 13.98 -9.35 8.04
C GLN A 161 14.14 -8.73 6.64
N LEU A 162 13.48 -7.60 6.37
CA LEU A 162 13.62 -6.91 5.09
C LEU A 162 15.08 -6.42 4.94
N PRO A 163 15.80 -6.80 3.87
CA PRO A 163 17.19 -6.40 3.68
C PRO A 163 17.33 -4.87 3.61
N LYS A 164 18.25 -4.29 4.38
CA LYS A 164 18.56 -2.84 4.29
C LYS A 164 19.32 -2.47 3.02
N ILE A 165 20.04 -3.45 2.48
CA ILE A 165 20.73 -3.40 1.20
C ILE A 165 20.48 -4.76 0.55
N GLU A 166 20.16 -4.76 -0.72
CA GLU A 166 19.98 -5.93 -1.57
C GLU A 166 20.49 -5.58 -2.97
N THR A 167 21.00 -6.57 -3.67
CA THR A 167 21.30 -6.50 -5.11
C THR A 167 19.99 -6.64 -5.92
N PRO A 168 19.98 -6.24 -7.21
CA PRO A 168 18.81 -6.48 -8.06
C PRO A 168 18.40 -7.97 -8.13
N GLN A 169 19.37 -8.89 -8.06
CA GLN A 169 19.07 -10.33 -8.05
C GLN A 169 18.43 -10.78 -6.73
N GLU A 170 18.91 -10.31 -5.59
CA GLU A 170 18.29 -10.60 -4.29
C GLU A 170 16.87 -10.04 -4.19
N PHE A 171 16.64 -8.85 -4.75
CA PHE A 171 15.31 -8.26 -4.89
C PHE A 171 14.36 -9.15 -5.68
N ILE A 172 14.79 -9.61 -6.87
CA ILE A 172 14.01 -10.53 -7.70
C ILE A 172 13.74 -11.83 -6.95
N ASN A 173 14.75 -12.41 -6.31
CA ASN A 173 14.61 -13.65 -5.53
C ASN A 173 13.61 -13.50 -4.38
N ARG A 174 13.59 -12.33 -3.71
CA ARG A 174 12.64 -12.01 -2.65
C ARG A 174 11.20 -11.99 -3.17
N LEU A 175 10.96 -11.31 -4.30
CA LEU A 175 9.65 -11.30 -4.95
C LEU A 175 9.24 -12.70 -5.43
N GLN A 176 10.14 -13.42 -6.08
CA GLN A 176 9.90 -14.77 -6.57
C GLN A 176 9.49 -15.71 -5.44
N ARG A 177 10.19 -15.69 -4.31
CA ARG A 177 9.85 -16.50 -3.13
C ARG A 177 8.43 -16.23 -2.64
N PHE A 178 7.98 -14.98 -2.65
CA PHE A 178 6.61 -14.62 -2.33
C PHE A 178 5.62 -15.20 -3.34
N TYR A 179 5.83 -14.97 -4.64
CA TYR A 179 4.92 -15.46 -5.67
C TYR A 179 4.83 -16.99 -5.70
N GLU A 180 5.96 -17.69 -5.57
CA GLU A 180 5.99 -19.15 -5.44
C GLU A 180 5.19 -19.62 -4.22
N HIS A 181 5.37 -18.96 -3.07
CA HIS A 181 4.63 -19.29 -1.87
C HIS A 181 3.12 -19.14 -2.06
N ILE A 182 2.67 -18.03 -2.67
CA ILE A 182 1.24 -17.79 -2.95
C ILE A 182 0.70 -18.80 -3.97
N ILE A 183 1.40 -19.02 -5.07
CA ILE A 183 0.96 -19.95 -6.13
C ILE A 183 0.80 -21.37 -5.58
N VAL A 184 1.67 -21.80 -4.66
CA VAL A 184 1.65 -23.16 -4.11
C VAL A 184 0.66 -23.31 -2.95
N ASN A 185 0.68 -22.38 -1.99
CA ASN A 185 0.01 -22.57 -0.70
C ASN A 185 -1.33 -21.88 -0.57
N PHE A 186 -1.63 -20.90 -1.43
CA PHE A 186 -2.85 -20.13 -1.28
C PHE A 186 -4.07 -20.96 -1.65
N LYS A 187 -4.90 -21.29 -0.66
CA LYS A 187 -6.22 -21.90 -0.86
C LYS A 187 -7.29 -20.81 -0.77
N ASP A 188 -8.30 -20.85 -1.64
CA ASP A 188 -9.46 -19.98 -1.48
C ASP A 188 -10.04 -20.24 -0.08
N ARG A 189 -10.12 -19.20 0.75
CA ARG A 189 -10.74 -19.26 2.07
C ARG A 189 -12.25 -19.36 1.94
#